data_AF-A0AAP4QYH1-F1
#
_entry.id   AF-A0AAP4QYH1-F1
#
_cell.length_a   1.000
_cell.length_b   1.000
_cell.length_c   1.000
_cell.angle_alpha   90.00
_cell.angle_beta   90.00
_cell.angle_gamma   90.00
#
_symmetry.space_group_name_H-M   'P 1'
#
loop_
_entity.id
_entity.type
_entity.pdbx_description
1 polymer ?
#
loop_
_entity_poly.entity_id
_entity_poly.type
_entity_poly.pdbx_seq_one_letter_code
_entity_poly.pdbx_strand_id
1 'polypeptide(L)'
;MPWTPPTLNCRGDEKRKEHLTKYDFLPISRARIAEGVTVDGCCGELTDVQVVFLATEKTDPSHQWAISMGEHCAHELRTLMQAIGANHANVPLPPLSNPFVSPPLASGGAGGGTGGGTSTSNGKTVPKLNQELYDAVNLWFALKGLMPKYAMLKVLTELQQNPYTEIKHTYVYDFLKVVASWHKSFVLAGT
;
A
#
# COMPACT_ATOMS: atom_id res chain seq x y z
N MET A 1 7.74 -5.30 27.65
CA MET A 1 7.81 -6.22 26.49
C MET A 1 7.62 -5.41 25.22
N PRO A 2 8.33 -5.70 24.12
CA PRO A 2 8.06 -5.03 22.85
C PRO A 2 6.64 -5.36 22.39
N TRP A 3 5.87 -4.33 22.03
CA TRP A 3 4.52 -4.52 21.50
C TRP A 3 4.57 -5.31 20.19
N THR A 4 3.64 -6.25 20.02
CA THR A 4 3.52 -7.09 18.83
C THR A 4 2.14 -6.88 18.22
N PRO A 5 2.04 -6.55 16.93
CA PRO A 5 0.77 -6.34 16.27
C PRO A 5 -0.08 -7.62 16.27
N PRO A 6 -1.39 -7.53 16.52
CA PRO A 6 -2.27 -8.69 16.45
C PRO A 6 -2.47 -9.12 15.00
N THR A 7 -2.68 -10.43 14.81
CA THR A 7 -3.19 -10.95 13.53
C THR A 7 -4.69 -10.70 13.47
N LEU A 8 -5.15 -9.95 12.48
CA LEU A 8 -6.58 -9.68 12.29
C LEU A 8 -7.19 -10.70 11.33
N ASN A 9 -8.41 -11.14 11.64
CA ASN A 9 -9.27 -11.87 10.72
C ASN A 9 -10.46 -10.98 10.35
N CYS A 10 -10.53 -10.55 9.10
CA CYS A 10 -11.53 -9.64 8.55
C CYS A 10 -12.57 -10.37 7.70
N ARG A 11 -12.69 -11.69 7.81
CA ARG A 11 -13.70 -12.47 7.10
C ARG A 11 -15.07 -12.25 7.76
N GLY A 12 -16.00 -11.69 6.98
CA GLY A 12 -17.37 -11.41 7.40
C GLY A 12 -17.53 -10.06 8.11
N ASP A 13 -18.73 -9.49 7.99
CA ASP A 13 -19.04 -8.15 8.46
C ASP A 13 -18.98 -8.00 9.97
N GLU A 14 -19.35 -9.03 10.73
CA GLU A 14 -19.29 -9.00 12.19
C GLU A 14 -17.87 -8.75 12.70
N LYS A 15 -16.89 -9.46 12.13
CA LYS A 15 -15.48 -9.30 12.50
C LYS A 15 -14.93 -7.94 12.07
N ARG A 16 -15.30 -7.44 10.89
CA ARG A 16 -14.92 -6.09 10.44
C ARG A 16 -15.47 -5.02 11.36
N LYS A 17 -16.75 -5.13 11.75
CA LYS A 17 -17.39 -4.23 12.71
C LYS A 17 -16.69 -4.29 14.07
N GLU A 18 -16.37 -5.49 14.56
CA GLU A 18 -15.58 -5.67 15.79
C GLU A 18 -14.24 -4.93 15.70
N HIS A 19 -13.47 -5.11 14.61
CA HIS A 19 -12.19 -4.44 14.41
C HIS A 19 -12.33 -2.93 14.30
N LEU A 20 -13.38 -2.45 13.63
CA LEU A 20 -13.69 -1.01 13.52
C LEU A 20 -14.00 -0.36 14.88
N THR A 21 -14.38 -1.12 15.91
CA THR A 21 -14.49 -0.57 17.28
C THR A 21 -13.13 -0.36 17.95
N LYS A 22 -12.11 -1.11 17.56
CA LYS A 22 -10.78 -1.15 18.20
C LYS A 22 -9.72 -0.36 17.43
N TYR A 23 -9.86 -0.30 16.12
CA TYR A 23 -8.84 0.20 15.21
C TYR A 23 -9.44 1.21 14.22
N ASP A 24 -8.62 2.19 13.85
CA ASP A 24 -8.82 3.01 12.67
C ASP A 24 -8.03 2.43 11.50
N PHE A 25 -8.63 2.44 10.30
CA PHE A 25 -8.01 1.92 9.09
C PHE A 25 -7.82 3.05 8.08
N LEU A 26 -6.58 3.32 7.70
CA LEU A 26 -6.25 4.24 6.62
C LEU A 26 -5.76 3.44 5.41
N PRO A 27 -6.45 3.46 4.25
CA PRO A 27 -5.92 2.82 3.06
C PRO A 27 -4.67 3.58 2.58
N ILE A 28 -3.53 2.89 2.45
CA ILE A 28 -2.22 3.50 2.14
C ILE A 28 -1.58 2.94 0.87
N SER A 29 -1.96 1.76 0.41
CA SER A 29 -1.49 1.22 -0.88
C SER A 29 -2.51 0.31 -1.54
N ARG A 30 -2.44 0.22 -2.87
CA ARG A 30 -3.18 -0.73 -3.70
C ARG A 30 -2.31 -1.13 -4.89
N ALA A 31 -1.89 -2.39 -4.96
CA ALA A 31 -1.00 -2.88 -6.00
C ALA A 31 -1.36 -4.28 -6.51
N ARG A 32 -1.02 -4.56 -7.78
CA ARG A 32 -1.02 -5.93 -8.31
C ARG A 32 0.08 -6.75 -7.64
N ILE A 33 -0.25 -7.99 -7.30
CA ILE A 33 0.69 -9.00 -6.82
C ILE A 33 1.34 -9.65 -8.05
N ALA A 34 2.63 -10.02 -7.95
CA ALA A 34 3.31 -10.71 -9.05
C ALA A 34 2.71 -12.10 -9.29
N GLU A 35 2.71 -12.54 -10.55
CA GLU A 35 2.27 -13.90 -10.88
C GLU A 35 3.10 -14.95 -10.11
N GLY A 36 2.42 -15.93 -9.52
CA GLY A 36 3.06 -16.98 -8.71
C GLY A 36 3.42 -16.57 -7.27
N VAL A 37 3.15 -15.32 -6.87
CA VAL A 37 3.34 -14.84 -5.49
C VAL A 37 2.02 -14.84 -4.75
N THR A 38 2.04 -15.30 -3.50
CA THR A 38 0.88 -15.24 -2.59
C THR A 38 1.17 -14.30 -1.42
N VAL A 39 0.11 -13.67 -0.90
CA VAL A 39 0.18 -12.81 0.29
C VAL A 39 -0.88 -13.20 1.29
N ASP A 40 -0.49 -13.33 2.55
CA ASP A 40 -1.44 -13.48 3.65
C ASP A 40 -2.25 -12.19 3.84
N GLY A 41 -3.54 -12.25 3.50
CA GLY A 41 -4.49 -11.18 3.71
C GLY A 41 -5.39 -11.42 4.92
N CYS A 42 -5.94 -10.34 5.46
CA CYS A 42 -6.87 -10.37 6.59
C CYS A 42 -8.12 -11.23 6.32
N CYS A 43 -8.50 -11.41 5.05
CA CYS A 43 -9.71 -12.13 4.65
C CYS A 43 -9.40 -13.51 4.03
N GLY A 44 -8.11 -13.84 3.91
CA GLY A 44 -7.59 -15.02 3.21
C GLY A 44 -6.37 -14.67 2.36
N GLU A 45 -5.81 -15.70 1.73
CA GLU A 45 -4.70 -15.58 0.78
C GLU A 45 -5.07 -14.71 -0.42
N LEU A 46 -4.10 -13.92 -0.90
CA LEU A 46 -4.24 -12.99 -2.02
C LEU A 46 -3.25 -13.35 -3.14
N THR A 47 -3.72 -13.34 -4.39
CA THR A 47 -2.91 -13.69 -5.56
C THR A 47 -2.99 -12.69 -6.71
N ASP A 48 -3.89 -11.69 -6.63
CA ASP A 48 -4.13 -10.73 -7.72
C ASP A 48 -3.85 -9.28 -7.30
N VAL A 49 -4.63 -8.75 -6.36
CA VAL A 49 -4.48 -7.38 -5.87
C VAL A 49 -4.36 -7.40 -4.36
N GLN A 50 -3.39 -6.65 -3.87
CA GLN A 50 -3.20 -6.33 -2.46
C GLN A 50 -3.58 -4.87 -2.21
N VAL A 51 -4.51 -4.65 -1.30
CA VAL A 51 -4.79 -3.35 -0.70
C VAL A 51 -4.22 -3.34 0.70
N VAL A 52 -3.34 -2.38 1.00
CA VAL A 52 -2.73 -2.24 2.32
C VAL A 52 -3.39 -1.12 3.09
N PHE A 53 -3.78 -1.42 4.33
CA PHE A 53 -4.25 -0.43 5.29
C PHE A 53 -3.25 -0.27 6.42
N LEU A 54 -3.05 0.96 6.88
CA LEU A 54 -2.49 1.24 8.19
C LEU A 54 -3.62 1.06 9.22
N ALA A 55 -3.48 0.06 10.07
CA ALA A 55 -4.32 -0.14 11.24
C ALA A 55 -3.69 0.58 12.43
N THR A 56 -4.45 1.45 13.09
CA THR A 56 -4.04 2.22 14.27
C THR A 56 -4.95 1.88 15.43
N GLU A 57 -4.40 1.49 16.58
CA GLU A 57 -5.18 1.24 17.77
C GLU A 57 -5.78 2.54 18.34
N LYS A 58 -7.09 2.53 18.58
CA LYS A 58 -7.81 3.71 19.11
C LYS A 58 -7.41 4.04 20.54
N THR A 59 -7.05 3.02 21.33
CA THR A 59 -6.62 3.21 22.72
C THR A 59 -5.17 3.68 22.83
N ASP A 60 -4.33 3.40 21.82
CA ASP A 60 -2.95 3.84 21.76
C ASP A 60 -2.52 4.11 20.31
N PRO A 61 -2.53 5.38 19.87
CA PRO A 61 -2.16 5.74 18.50
C PRO A 61 -0.70 5.43 18.12
N SER A 62 0.17 5.08 19.08
CA SER A 62 1.55 4.63 18.79
C SER A 62 1.60 3.18 18.28
N HIS A 63 0.54 2.40 18.52
CA HIS A 63 0.37 1.04 18.04
C HIS A 63 -0.22 1.04 16.63
N GLN A 64 0.68 0.99 15.64
CA GLN A 64 0.32 1.01 14.23
C GLN A 64 1.01 -0.11 13.46
N TRP A 65 0.28 -0.73 12.53
CA TRP A 65 0.83 -1.75 11.66
C TRP A 65 0.09 -1.84 10.33
N ALA A 66 0.73 -2.47 9.35
CA ALA A 66 0.11 -2.74 8.07
C ALA A 66 -0.73 -4.01 8.14
N ILE A 67 -1.91 -3.97 7.52
CA ILE A 67 -2.69 -5.16 7.18
C ILE A 67 -2.96 -5.18 5.68
N SER A 68 -3.05 -6.38 5.14
CA SER A 68 -3.31 -6.63 3.72
C SER A 68 -4.73 -7.15 3.52
N MET A 69 -5.41 -6.72 2.46
CA MET A 69 -6.71 -7.23 2.05
C MET A 69 -6.78 -7.38 0.54
N GLY A 70 -7.57 -8.34 0.08
CA GLY A 70 -7.94 -8.40 -1.33
C GLY A 70 -8.88 -7.25 -1.69
N GLU A 71 -8.93 -6.91 -2.97
CA GLU A 71 -9.74 -5.82 -3.53
C GLU A 71 -11.18 -5.82 -2.99
N HIS A 72 -11.88 -6.95 -3.11
CA HIS A 72 -13.26 -7.06 -2.69
C HIS A 72 -13.45 -6.80 -1.18
N CYS A 73 -12.58 -7.40 -0.36
CA CYS A 73 -12.66 -7.24 1.09
C CYS A 73 -12.35 -5.80 1.53
N ALA A 74 -11.44 -5.11 0.82
CA ALA A 74 -11.11 -3.71 1.06
C ALA A 74 -12.30 -2.78 0.76
N HIS A 75 -13.04 -3.04 -0.33
CA HIS A 75 -14.26 -2.28 -0.64
C HIS A 75 -15.34 -2.50 0.42
N GLU A 76 -15.58 -3.74 0.82
CA GLU A 76 -16.56 -4.06 1.87
C GLU A 76 -16.21 -3.38 3.20
N LEU A 77 -14.94 -3.41 3.61
CA LEU A 77 -14.49 -2.69 4.80
C LEU A 77 -14.76 -1.18 4.68
N ARG A 78 -14.43 -0.57 3.53
CA ARG A 78 -14.66 0.86 3.31
C ARG A 78 -16.15 1.22 3.36
N THR A 79 -17.02 0.40 2.76
CA THR A 79 -18.48 0.58 2.85
C THR A 79 -18.95 0.53 4.31
N LEU A 80 -18.44 -0.42 5.10
CA LEU A 80 -18.74 -0.48 6.54
C LEU A 80 -18.22 0.75 7.29
N MET A 81 -17.00 1.21 7.01
CA MET A 81 -16.43 2.44 7.59
C MET A 81 -17.33 3.65 7.31
N GLN A 82 -17.83 3.79 6.08
CA GLN A 82 -18.74 4.86 5.69
C GLN A 82 -20.09 4.76 6.41
N ALA A 83 -20.67 3.57 6.50
CA ALA A 83 -21.95 3.34 7.16
C ALA A 83 -21.93 3.71 8.65
N ILE A 84 -20.80 3.51 9.34
CA ILE A 84 -20.67 3.79 10.78
C ILE A 84 -19.99 5.13 11.09
N GLY A 85 -19.59 5.90 10.06
CA GLY A 85 -18.86 7.16 10.25
C GLY A 85 -17.48 6.99 10.88
N ALA A 86 -16.76 5.91 10.54
CA ALA A 86 -15.41 5.66 11.06
C ALA A 86 -14.39 6.70 10.56
N ASN A 87 -13.26 6.82 11.27
CA ASN A 87 -12.15 7.64 10.80
C ASN A 87 -11.66 7.14 9.44
N HIS A 88 -11.25 8.08 8.60
CA HIS A 88 -10.79 7.83 7.23
C HIS A 88 -11.82 7.20 6.27
N ALA A 89 -13.11 7.09 6.64
CA ALA A 89 -14.15 6.52 5.77
C ALA A 89 -14.29 7.24 4.40
N ASN A 90 -13.96 8.53 4.37
CA ASN A 90 -14.01 9.35 3.16
C ASN A 90 -12.70 9.31 2.35
N VAL A 91 -11.65 8.65 2.86
CA VAL A 91 -10.39 8.49 2.12
C VAL A 91 -10.62 7.41 1.04
N PRO A 92 -10.44 7.73 -0.26
CA PRO A 92 -10.56 6.73 -1.31
C PRO A 92 -9.42 5.71 -1.21
N LEU A 93 -9.66 4.51 -1.75
CA LEU A 93 -8.55 3.58 -1.98
C LEU A 93 -7.54 4.23 -2.94
N PRO A 94 -6.22 4.10 -2.68
CA PRO A 94 -5.18 4.58 -3.58
C PRO A 94 -5.37 4.07 -5.03
N PRO A 95 -4.83 4.79 -6.02
CA PRO A 95 -4.83 4.29 -7.40
C PRO A 95 -4.11 2.94 -7.47
N LEU A 96 -4.60 2.05 -8.34
CA LEU A 96 -3.96 0.76 -8.53
C LEU A 96 -2.59 0.95 -9.17
N SER A 97 -1.53 0.65 -8.43
CA SER A 97 -0.19 0.48 -9.00
C SER A 97 -0.10 -0.89 -9.66
N ASN A 98 0.24 -0.91 -10.96
CA ASN A 98 0.60 -2.14 -11.64
C ASN A 98 2.06 -2.04 -12.10
N PRO A 99 3.01 -2.43 -11.25
CA PRO A 99 4.42 -2.26 -11.55
C PRO A 99 4.95 -3.23 -12.63
N PHE A 100 4.10 -4.16 -13.11
CA PHE A 100 4.45 -5.13 -14.15
C PHE A 100 4.09 -4.66 -15.56
N VAL A 101 3.27 -3.61 -15.69
CA VAL A 101 3.03 -2.96 -16.98
C VAL A 101 3.98 -1.79 -17.10
N SER A 102 5.20 -2.10 -17.51
CA SER A 102 6.00 -1.07 -18.17
C SER A 102 5.44 -0.85 -19.59
N PRO A 103 5.52 0.36 -20.16
CA PRO A 103 5.61 0.46 -21.60
C PRO A 103 6.72 -0.51 -22.04
N PRO A 104 6.54 -1.31 -23.11
CA PRO A 104 7.59 -2.20 -23.58
C PRO A 104 8.90 -1.42 -23.67
N LEU A 105 10.00 -2.03 -23.21
CA LEU A 105 11.36 -1.51 -23.42
C LEU A 105 11.58 -1.41 -24.93
N ALA A 106 11.19 -0.28 -25.53
CA ALA A 106 11.36 -0.05 -26.94
C ALA A 106 12.86 0.12 -27.19
N SER A 107 13.45 -0.88 -27.84
CA SER A 107 14.60 -0.64 -28.70
C SER A 107 14.11 0.27 -29.83
N GLY A 108 14.34 1.58 -29.69
CA GLY A 108 14.18 2.59 -30.74
C GLY A 108 12.86 2.57 -31.52
N GLY A 109 11.90 3.42 -31.18
CA GLY A 109 10.77 3.66 -32.08
C GLY A 109 9.70 4.56 -31.48
N ALA A 110 9.46 5.68 -32.14
CA ALA A 110 8.30 6.54 -31.90
C ALA A 110 6.98 5.75 -32.03
N GLY A 111 6.01 6.01 -31.15
CA GLY A 111 4.66 5.47 -31.28
C GLY A 111 3.72 6.04 -30.22
N GLY A 112 2.81 6.91 -30.65
CA GLY A 112 1.79 7.53 -29.80
C GLY A 112 0.75 6.55 -29.27
N GLY A 113 0.13 6.92 -28.16
CA GLY A 113 -1.01 6.25 -27.56
C GLY A 113 -1.92 7.27 -26.89
N THR A 114 -3.00 7.63 -27.60
CA THR A 114 -4.11 8.49 -27.20
C THR A 114 -5.03 7.80 -26.20
N GLY A 115 -5.43 8.52 -25.16
CA GLY A 115 -6.54 8.21 -24.24
C GLY A 115 -6.42 9.17 -23.06
N GLY A 116 -7.32 10.10 -22.77
CA GLY A 116 -8.76 10.15 -22.93
C GLY A 116 -9.26 10.73 -21.61
N GLY A 117 -9.84 11.93 -21.63
CA GLY A 117 -10.36 12.58 -20.43
C GLY A 117 -9.90 14.03 -20.25
N THR A 118 -10.55 14.95 -20.97
CA THR A 118 -10.66 16.34 -20.55
C THR A 118 -11.44 16.41 -19.24
N SER A 119 -10.74 16.28 -18.13
CA SER A 119 -11.20 16.77 -16.84
C SER A 119 -10.35 17.99 -16.51
N THR A 120 -10.89 19.15 -16.85
CA THR A 120 -10.51 20.44 -16.29
C THR A 120 -10.72 20.37 -14.78
N SER A 121 -9.70 19.96 -14.04
CA SER A 121 -9.61 20.22 -12.61
C SER A 121 -8.49 21.23 -12.43
N ASN A 122 -8.76 22.30 -11.68
CA ASN A 122 -7.71 23.08 -11.01
C ASN A 122 -7.07 22.18 -9.91
N GLY A 123 -6.55 21.03 -10.33
CA GLY A 123 -6.12 19.92 -9.49
C GLY A 123 -4.63 20.01 -9.27
N LYS A 124 -4.22 19.98 -8.00
CA LYS A 124 -2.81 19.80 -7.65
C LYS A 124 -2.31 18.52 -8.30
N THR A 125 -1.25 18.61 -9.09
CA THR A 125 -0.61 17.44 -9.70
C THR A 125 0.22 16.71 -8.64
N VAL A 126 0.13 15.38 -8.60
CA VAL A 126 1.02 14.56 -7.76
C VAL A 126 2.46 14.72 -8.27
N PRO A 127 3.43 15.07 -7.42
CA PRO A 127 4.83 15.15 -7.81
C PRO A 127 5.33 13.83 -8.39
N LYS A 128 6.16 13.88 -9.44
CA LYS A 128 6.68 12.67 -10.10
C LYS A 128 7.44 11.76 -9.12
N LEU A 129 8.27 12.35 -8.25
CA LEU A 129 9.01 11.59 -7.24
C LEU A 129 8.10 10.78 -6.31
N ASN A 130 6.93 11.32 -5.96
CA ASN A 130 5.95 10.63 -5.11
C ASN A 130 5.41 9.39 -5.82
N GLN A 131 5.06 9.52 -7.12
CA GLN A 131 4.57 8.40 -7.93
C GLN A 131 5.64 7.32 -8.11
N GLU A 132 6.87 7.71 -8.49
CA GLU A 132 7.99 6.77 -8.67
C GLU A 132 8.30 6.01 -7.37
N LEU A 133 8.32 6.70 -6.23
CA LEU A 133 8.56 6.07 -4.94
C LEU A 133 7.39 5.14 -4.53
N TYR A 134 6.15 5.55 -4.78
CA TYR A 134 4.97 4.71 -4.54
C TYR A 134 5.04 3.40 -5.32
N ASP A 135 5.31 3.49 -6.63
CA ASP A 135 5.42 2.33 -7.51
C ASP A 135 6.62 1.46 -7.14
N ALA A 136 7.77 2.05 -6.79
CA ALA A 136 8.95 1.30 -6.35
C ALA A 136 8.72 0.52 -5.05
N VAL A 137 8.05 1.13 -4.06
CA VAL A 137 7.69 0.46 -2.81
C VAL A 137 6.71 -0.68 -3.10
N ASN A 138 5.71 -0.46 -3.94
CA ASN A 138 4.71 -1.47 -4.28
C ASN A 138 5.29 -2.63 -5.08
N LEU A 139 6.16 -2.36 -6.06
CA LEU A 139 6.91 -3.39 -6.80
C LEU A 139 7.69 -4.28 -5.84
N TRP A 140 8.37 -3.67 -4.86
CA TRP A 140 9.17 -4.41 -3.88
C TRP A 140 8.32 -5.42 -3.09
N PHE A 141 7.14 -5.02 -2.61
CA PHE A 141 6.27 -5.90 -1.83
C PHE A 141 5.51 -6.91 -2.70
N ALA A 142 5.08 -6.50 -3.89
CA ALA A 142 4.42 -7.37 -4.86
C ALA A 142 5.31 -8.54 -5.30
N LEU A 143 6.63 -8.34 -5.37
CA LEU A 143 7.61 -9.39 -5.69
C LEU A 143 7.91 -10.33 -4.52
N LYS A 144 7.71 -9.88 -3.27
CA LYS A 144 8.06 -10.65 -2.07
C LYS A 144 6.89 -11.37 -1.44
N GLY A 145 5.68 -10.94 -1.76
CA GLY A 145 4.47 -11.37 -1.08
C GLY A 145 4.43 -10.97 0.39
N LEU A 146 5.09 -9.87 0.74
CA LEU A 146 5.20 -9.38 2.12
C LEU A 146 4.43 -8.06 2.29
N MET A 147 4.09 -7.75 3.53
CA MET A 147 3.50 -6.46 3.90
C MET A 147 4.57 -5.42 4.24
N PRO A 148 4.31 -4.12 3.97
CA PRO A 148 5.21 -3.05 4.36
C PRO A 148 5.36 -2.96 5.87
N LYS A 149 6.61 -2.78 6.32
CA LYS A 149 6.96 -2.58 7.73
C LYS A 149 7.88 -1.38 7.88
N TYR A 150 7.90 -0.80 9.09
CA TYR A 150 8.85 0.23 9.52
C TYR A 150 8.95 1.40 8.52
N ALA A 151 10.14 1.64 7.95
CA ALA A 151 10.39 2.74 7.02
C ALA A 151 9.47 2.71 5.80
N MET A 152 9.21 1.53 5.22
CA MET A 152 8.35 1.39 4.05
C MET A 152 6.90 1.74 4.35
N LEU A 153 6.43 1.37 5.54
CA LEU A 153 5.11 1.75 6.02
C LEU A 153 5.01 3.27 6.19
N LYS A 154 6.04 3.91 6.77
CA LYS A 154 6.11 5.37 6.90
C LYS A 154 6.08 6.09 5.55
N VAL A 155 6.81 5.57 4.55
CA VAL A 155 6.81 6.12 3.18
C VAL A 155 5.40 6.11 2.60
N LEU A 156 4.72 4.97 2.61
CA LEU A 156 3.36 4.85 2.06
C LEU A 156 2.35 5.73 2.79
N THR A 157 2.45 5.81 4.13
CA THR A 157 1.59 6.68 4.94
C THR A 157 1.82 8.16 4.60
N GLU A 158 3.07 8.60 4.48
CA GLU A 158 3.41 9.98 4.10
C GLU A 158 2.86 10.34 2.72
N LEU A 159 3.06 9.46 1.74
CA LEU A 159 2.55 9.64 0.36
C LEU A 159 1.03 9.75 0.34
N GLN A 160 0.34 8.98 1.19
CA GLN A 160 -1.12 9.02 1.27
C GLN A 160 -1.65 10.28 1.98
N GLN A 161 -0.96 10.74 3.03
CA GLN A 161 -1.37 11.91 3.80
C GLN A 161 -1.03 13.23 3.09
N ASN A 162 0.08 13.26 2.36
CA ASN A 162 0.61 14.45 1.70
C ASN A 162 0.87 14.22 0.19
N PRO A 163 -0.13 13.77 -0.60
CA PRO A 163 0.08 13.31 -1.99
C PRO A 163 0.55 14.42 -2.94
N TYR A 164 0.24 15.68 -2.62
CA TYR A 164 0.54 16.85 -3.45
C TYR A 164 1.78 17.64 -3.00
N THR A 165 2.42 17.19 -1.92
CA THR A 165 3.68 17.78 -1.44
C THR A 165 4.79 16.81 -1.80
N GLU A 166 5.85 17.31 -2.44
CA GLU A 166 6.98 16.45 -2.80
C GLU A 166 7.58 15.82 -1.55
N ILE A 167 7.76 14.50 -1.59
CA ILE A 167 8.26 13.74 -0.46
C ILE A 167 9.72 14.11 -0.16
N LYS A 168 10.06 14.22 1.12
CA LYS A 168 11.44 14.50 1.54
C LYS A 168 12.38 13.39 1.07
N HIS A 169 13.56 13.79 0.60
CA HIS A 169 14.58 12.83 0.13
C HIS A 169 14.98 11.81 1.20
N THR A 170 14.84 12.12 2.49
CA THR A 170 15.08 11.18 3.59
C THR A 170 14.28 9.89 3.46
N TYR A 171 13.03 9.97 2.98
CA TYR A 171 12.18 8.81 2.74
C TYR A 171 12.68 7.95 1.57
N VAL A 172 13.21 8.58 0.52
CA VAL A 172 13.86 7.89 -0.59
C VAL A 172 15.13 7.17 -0.11
N TYR A 173 15.95 7.83 0.72
CA TYR A 173 17.12 7.20 1.32
C TYR A 173 16.76 6.02 2.22
N ASP A 174 15.70 6.13 3.02
CA ASP A 174 15.25 5.03 3.87
C ASP A 174 14.71 3.85 3.06
N PHE A 175 13.98 4.10 1.96
CA PHE A 175 13.62 3.09 0.98
C PHE A 175 14.87 2.36 0.45
N LEU A 176 15.86 3.11 -0.05
CA LEU A 176 17.10 2.54 -0.59
C LEU A 176 17.88 1.74 0.45
N LYS A 177 17.92 2.18 1.72
CA LYS A 177 18.56 1.44 2.81
C LYS A 177 17.90 0.10 3.07
N VAL A 178 16.56 0.04 3.05
CA VAL A 178 15.82 -1.22 3.23
C VAL A 178 16.10 -2.18 2.07
N VAL A 179 16.12 -1.68 0.84
CA VAL A 179 16.46 -2.49 -0.34
C VAL A 179 17.92 -2.97 -0.27
N ALA A 180 18.86 -2.10 0.12
CA ALA A 180 20.28 -2.43 0.21
C ALA A 180 20.62 -3.39 1.36
N SER A 181 19.96 -3.27 2.51
CA SER A 181 20.18 -4.18 3.64
C SER A 181 19.77 -5.60 3.29
N TRP A 182 18.77 -5.76 2.42
CA TRP A 182 18.31 -7.04 1.93
C TRP A 182 19.33 -7.76 1.04
N HIS A 183 20.09 -7.04 0.21
CA HIS A 183 21.16 -7.63 -0.60
C HIS A 183 22.21 -8.37 0.25
N LYS A 184 22.50 -7.86 1.46
CA LYS A 184 23.45 -8.52 2.38
C LYS A 184 22.96 -9.88 2.86
N SER A 185 21.64 -10.06 2.98
CA SER A 185 21.04 -11.33 3.41
C SER A 185 21.14 -12.43 2.34
N PHE A 186 21.25 -12.08 1.05
CA PHE A 186 21.44 -13.06 -0.04
C PHE A 186 22.89 -13.53 -0.16
N VAL A 187 23.85 -12.63 0.05
CA VAL A 187 25.29 -12.97 -0.01
C VAL A 187 25.70 -13.87 1.14
N LEU A 188 25.07 -13.75 2.32
CA LEU A 188 25.37 -14.58 3.49
C LEU A 188 24.61 -15.93 3.53
N ALA A 189 23.55 -16.09 2.74
CA ALA A 189 22.79 -17.34 2.65
C ALA A 189 23.28 -18.28 1.53
N GLY A 190 24.27 -17.85 0.75
CA GLY A 190 24.88 -18.59 -0.37
C GLY A 190 26.33 -19.04 -0.12
N THR A 191 26.82 -18.95 1.12
CA THR A 191 28.12 -19.46 1.58
C THR A 191 27.91 -20.51 2.65
#